data_AF-A0A959KTZ7-F1
#
_entry.id   AF-A0A959KTZ7-F1
#
_cell.length_a   1.000
_cell.length_b   1.000
_cell.length_c   1.000
_cell.angle_alpha   90.00
_cell.angle_beta   90.00
_cell.angle_gamma   90.00
#
_symmetry.space_group_name_H-M   'P 1'
#
loop_
_entity.id
_entity.type
_entity.pdbx_description
1 polymer ?
#
loop_
_entity_poly.entity_id
_entity_poly.type
_entity_poly.pdbx_seq_one_letter_code
_entity_poly.pdbx_strand_id
1 'polypeptide(L)' 'MVRRARIILSRANGLSQVQTAKEVGVRQRIVSKWEARFCASGIEGLEEAKRSGRKASLPAKVRESII' A
#
# COMPACT_ATOMS: atom_id res chain seq x y z
N MET A 1 -5.72 1.63 6.66
CA MET A 1 -4.77 1.86 7.77
C MET A 1 -4.50 0.62 8.63
N VAL A 2 -5.50 0.06 9.33
CA VAL A 2 -5.30 -0.96 10.40
C VAL A 2 -4.33 -2.11 10.08
N ARG A 3 -4.47 -2.81 8.95
CA ARG A 3 -3.57 -3.93 8.61
C ARG A 3 -2.11 -3.52 8.38
N ARG A 4 -1.86 -2.32 7.84
CA ARG A 4 -0.52 -1.85 7.49
C ARG A 4 0.25 -1.45 8.75
N ALA A 5 -0.41 -0.73 9.65
CA ALA A 5 0.13 -0.39 10.95
C ALA A 5 0.45 -1.66 11.77
N ARG A 6 -0.44 -2.65 11.74
CA ARG A 6 -0.22 -3.93 12.43
C ARG A 6 0.99 -4.70 11.89
N ILE A 7 1.22 -4.68 10.57
CA ILE A 7 2.44 -5.26 9.96
C ILE A 7 3.70 -4.62 10.55
N ILE A 8 3.77 -3.28 10.58
CA ILE A 8 4.95 -2.58 11.09
C ILE A 8 5.14 -2.80 12.59
N LEU A 9 4.06 -2.80 13.36
CA LEU A 9 4.12 -3.08 14.80
C LEU A 9 4.63 -4.50 15.08
N SER A 10 4.11 -5.53 14.39
CA SER A 10 4.62 -6.90 14.54
C SER A 10 6.10 -7.00 14.16
N ARG A 11 6.54 -6.30 13.10
CA ARG A 11 7.97 -6.25 12.73
C ARG A 11 8.82 -5.54 13.78
N ALA A 12 8.35 -4.44 14.37
CA ALA A 12 9.02 -3.74 15.46
C ALA A 12 9.12 -4.60 16.73
N ASN A 13 8.13 -5.47 16.96
CA ASN A 13 8.14 -6.47 18.04
C ASN A 13 9.06 -7.68 17.75
N GLY A 14 9.84 -7.65 16.66
CA GLY A 14 10.81 -8.69 16.33
C GLY A 14 10.26 -9.91 15.60
N LEU A 15 8.96 -9.95 15.25
CA LEU A 15 8.40 -11.07 14.50
C LEU A 15 8.99 -11.11 13.09
N SER A 16 9.35 -12.29 12.59
CA SER A 16 9.75 -12.47 11.20
C SER A 16 8.64 -12.07 10.22
N GLN A 17 9.01 -11.83 8.96
CA GLN A 17 8.02 -11.53 7.90
C GLN A 17 6.99 -12.66 7.72
N VAL A 18 7.40 -13.92 7.90
CA VAL A 18 6.52 -15.10 7.81
C VAL A 18 5.53 -15.15 8.97
N GLN A 19 6.00 -14.90 10.20
CA GLN A 19 5.11 -14.85 11.37
C GLN A 19 4.12 -13.68 11.26
N THR A 20 4.61 -12.49 10.89
CA THR A 20 3.75 -11.32 10.67
C THR A 20 2.70 -11.57 9.59
N ALA A 21 3.09 -12.23 8.49
CA ALA A 21 2.18 -12.58 7.41
C ALA A 21 1.06 -13.53 7.88
N LYS A 22 1.40 -14.54 8.68
CA LYS A 22 0.42 -15.46 9.29
C LYS A 22 -0.51 -14.73 10.25
N GLU A 23 0.04 -13.89 11.13
CA GLU A 23 -0.75 -13.15 12.14
C GLU A 23 -1.73 -12.16 11.50
N VAL A 24 -1.29 -11.43 10.48
CA VAL A 24 -2.12 -10.40 9.80
C VAL A 24 -3.03 -11.01 8.71
N GLY A 25 -2.80 -12.26 8.32
CA GLY A 25 -3.56 -12.94 7.27
C GLY A 25 -3.25 -12.42 5.85
N VAL A 26 -1.97 -12.15 5.57
CA VAL A 26 -1.51 -11.67 4.25
C VAL A 26 -0.36 -12.52 3.72
N ARG A 27 -0.02 -12.37 2.44
CA ARG A 27 1.18 -13.00 1.87
C ARG A 27 2.44 -12.27 2.34
N GLN A 28 3.54 -12.99 2.55
CA GLN A 28 4.84 -12.41 2.96
C GLN A 28 5.29 -11.23 2.08
N ARG A 29 5.06 -11.29 0.76
CA ARG A 29 5.37 -10.19 -0.17
C ARG A 29 4.69 -8.87 0.19
N ILE A 30 3.51 -8.92 0.81
CA ILE A 30 2.78 -7.73 1.26
C ILE A 30 3.47 -7.12 2.47
N VAL A 31 3.96 -7.95 3.39
CA VAL A 31 4.77 -7.50 4.54
C VAL A 31 6.03 -6.78 4.06
N SER A 32 6.82 -7.43 3.21
CA SER A 32 8.04 -6.83 2.63
C SER A 32 7.76 -5.52 1.88
N LYS A 33 6.66 -5.44 1.12
CA LYS A 33 6.26 -4.19 0.47
C LYS A 33 6.02 -3.06 1.46
N TRP A 34 5.29 -3.31 2.55
CA TRP A 34 4.99 -2.27 3.53
C TRP A 34 6.20 -1.90 4.38
N GLU A 35 7.05 -2.87 4.71
CA GLU A 35 8.33 -2.63 5.37
C GLU A 35 9.23 -1.72 4.53
N ALA A 36 9.38 -1.99 3.23
CA ALA A 36 10.14 -1.13 2.33
C ALA A 36 9.56 0.30 2.26
N ARG A 37 8.24 0.45 2.19
CA ARG A 37 7.59 1.78 2.16
C ARG A 37 7.75 2.53 3.48
N PHE A 38 7.68 1.83 4.61
CA PHE A 38 7.90 2.42 5.92
C PHE A 38 9.36 2.86 6.09
N CYS A 39 10.33 2.06 5.65
CA CYS A 39 11.74 2.47 5.67
C CYS A 39 12.01 3.68 4.78
N ALA A 40 11.30 3.83 3.66
CA ALA A 40 11.50 4.93 2.72
C ALA A 40 10.84 6.25 3.14
N SER A 41 9.67 6.20 3.80
CA SER A 41 8.85 7.40 4.04
C SER A 41 8.15 7.42 5.41
N GLY A 42 8.54 6.53 6.32
CA GLY A 42 7.94 6.42 7.65
C GLY A 42 6.43 6.17 7.61
N ILE A 43 5.71 6.90 8.47
CA ILE A 43 4.24 6.80 8.60
C ILE A 43 3.54 7.22 7.30
N GLU A 44 4.05 8.21 6.57
CA GLU A 44 3.49 8.65 5.29
C GLU A 44 3.51 7.52 4.25
N GLY A 45 4.52 6.63 4.33
CA GLY A 45 4.62 5.45 3.47
C GLY A 45 3.47 4.44 3.66
N LEU A 46 2.76 4.48 4.79
CA LEU A 46 1.63 3.59 5.12
C LEU A 46 0.28 4.12 4.61
N GLU A 47 0.22 5.38 4.18
CA GLU A 47 -0.99 5.98 3.63
C GLU A 47 -1.44 5.28 2.34
N GLU A 48 -2.74 5.41 2.03
CA GLU A 48 -3.26 4.98 0.74
C GLU A 48 -2.61 5.84 -0.35
N ALA A 49 -1.73 5.23 -1.14
CA ALA A 49 -1.19 5.90 -2.30
C ALA A 49 -2.37 6.28 -3.20
N LYS A 50 -2.42 7.54 -3.63
CA LYS A 50 -3.36 8.00 -4.65
C LYS A 50 -3.18 7.06 -5.84
N ARG A 51 -4.17 6.17 -6.05
CA ARG A 51 -4.14 5.26 -7.19
C ARG A 51 -4.16 6.16 -8.42
N SER A 52 -3.04 6.21 -9.14
CA SER A 52 -3.07 6.73 -10.50
C SER A 52 -4.00 5.79 -11.26
N GLY A 53 -5.26 6.22 -11.42
CA GLY A 53 -6.23 5.48 -12.21
C GLY A 53 -5.67 5.26 -13.60
N ARG A 54 -6.20 4.27 -14.31
CA ARG A 54 -5.88 4.10 -15.73
C ARG A 54 -6.06 5.45 -16.44
N LYS A 55 -5.00 5.94 -17.11
CA LYS A 55 -5.10 7.17 -17.91
C LYS A 55 -6.31 7.05 -18.82
N ALA A 56 -7.16 8.07 -18.84
CA ALA A 56 -8.36 8.05 -19.68
C ALA A 56 -7.95 7.84 -21.15
N SER A 57 -8.58 6.87 -21.81
CA SER A 57 -8.30 6.58 -23.23
C SER A 57 -8.89 7.63 -24.18
N LEU A 58 -9.78 8.48 -23.67
CA LEU A 58 -10.43 9.54 -24.42
C LEU A 58 -9.68 10.84 -24.21
N PRO A 59 -9.23 11.52 -25.29
CA PRO A 59 -8.72 12.87 -25.18
C PRO A 59 -9.80 13.81 -24.65
N ALA A 60 -9.43 14.75 -23.77
CA ALA A 60 -10.35 15.66 -23.08
C ALA A 60 -11.32 16.38 -24.06
N LYS A 61 -10.83 16.70 -25.26
CA LYS A 61 -11.56 17.36 -26.33
C LYS A 61 -12.83 16.62 -26.80
N VAL A 62 -12.87 15.27 -26.70
CA VAL A 62 -14.04 14.48 -27.10
C VAL A 62 -15.13 14.48 -26.03
N ARG A 63 -14.78 14.73 -24.76
CA ARG A 63 -15.75 14.79 -23.66
C ARG A 63 -16.59 16.08 -23.70
N GLU A 64 -16.00 17.17 -24.15
CA GLU A 64 -16.68 18.48 -24.22
C GLU A 64 -17.76 18.53 -25.31
N SER A 65 -17.70 17.64 -26.32
CA SER A 65 -18.67 17.62 -27.43
C SER A 65 -19.93 16.79 -27.17
N ILE A 66 -20.09 16.24 -25.96
CA ILE A 66 -21.24 15.39 -25.59
C ILE A 66 -22.22 16.13 -24.64
N ILE A 67 -22.00 17.43 -24.38
CA ILE A 67 -22.91 18.27 -23.58
C ILE A 67 -23.63 19.26 -24.50
#